data_AF-A0A2U2PEI0-F1
#
_entry.id   AF-A0A2U2PEI0-F1
#
_cell.length_a   1.000
_cell.length_b   1.000
_cell.length_c   1.000
_cell.angle_alpha   90.00
_cell.angle_beta   90.00
_cell.angle_gamma   90.00
#
_symmetry.space_group_name_H-M   'P 1'
#
loop_
_entity.id
_entity.type
_entity.pdbx_description
1 polymer ?
#
loop_
_entity_poly.entity_id
_entity_poly.type
_entity_poly.pdbx_seq_one_letter_code
_entity_poly.pdbx_strand_id
1 'polypeptide(L)'
;MIIMKILLVLLGLIVVALIIKSFVPSNKNTSYNASRPKRSPMPPKSDNDKIVIVRGAPYTDIKKAVKQFCDIYNKDDYSLIASLTKISDRDIVITFPYDLTFDMFCFFVNYMYYPNGINYKADIKAWATTKPGDVWIAPNLAGKKVMLYIPPEDKEYDNVYLVSNENIHYKLGFAVGEETQPLSGSGEKYIEQTVQIEEIKNKAAEIIQ
;
A
#
# COMPACT_ATOMS: atom_id res chain seq x y z
N MET A 1 -35.55 10.23 -2.79
CA MET A 1 -34.17 10.50 -2.30
C MET A 1 -33.35 9.23 -2.08
N ILE A 2 -33.90 8.19 -1.43
CA ILE A 2 -33.21 6.90 -1.20
C ILE A 2 -32.80 6.21 -2.51
N ILE A 3 -33.70 6.16 -3.51
CA ILE A 3 -33.44 5.54 -4.81
C ILE A 3 -32.27 6.22 -5.57
N MET A 4 -32.14 7.55 -5.45
CA MET A 4 -31.07 8.30 -6.11
C MET A 4 -29.71 8.06 -5.46
N LYS A 5 -29.66 7.86 -4.14
CA LYS A 5 -28.43 7.47 -3.43
C LYS A 5 -27.99 6.04 -3.80
N ILE A 6 -28.94 5.10 -3.91
CA ILE A 6 -28.66 3.73 -4.35
C ILE A 6 -28.11 3.70 -5.79
N LEU A 7 -28.67 4.52 -6.68
CA LEU A 7 -28.18 4.64 -8.05
C LEU A 7 -26.76 5.20 -8.12
N LEU A 8 -26.42 6.20 -7.29
CA LEU A 8 -25.07 6.77 -7.23
C LEU A 8 -24.05 5.78 -6.66
N VAL A 9 -24.42 5.01 -5.64
CA VAL A 9 -23.56 3.93 -5.10
C VAL A 9 -23.34 2.83 -6.13
N LEU A 10 -24.39 2.41 -6.85
CA LEU A 10 -24.27 1.43 -7.93
C LEU A 10 -23.41 1.95 -9.09
N LEU A 11 -23.55 3.23 -9.46
CA LEU A 11 -22.72 3.85 -10.50
C LEU A 11 -21.25 3.90 -10.06
N GLY A 12 -20.99 4.26 -8.80
CA GLY A 12 -19.66 4.25 -8.19
C GLY A 12 -19.04 2.85 -8.18
N LEU A 13 -19.77 1.83 -7.75
CA LEU A 13 -19.34 0.44 -7.79
C LEU A 13 -19.08 -0.06 -9.21
N ILE A 14 -19.87 0.37 -10.20
CA ILE A 14 -19.64 0.05 -11.61
C ILE A 14 -18.36 0.73 -12.11
N VAL A 15 -18.12 1.99 -11.76
CA VAL A 15 -16.89 2.71 -12.14
C VAL A 15 -15.67 2.08 -11.47
N VAL A 16 -15.74 1.75 -10.18
CA VAL A 16 -14.67 1.04 -9.45
C VAL A 16 -14.43 -0.35 -10.03
N ALA A 17 -15.49 -1.13 -10.33
CA ALA A 17 -15.36 -2.44 -10.96
C ALA A 17 -14.83 -2.37 -12.40
N LEU A 18 -15.12 -1.30 -13.14
CA LEU A 18 -14.57 -1.06 -14.48
C LEU A 18 -13.11 -0.60 -14.43
N ILE A 19 -12.73 0.17 -13.41
CA ILE A 19 -11.33 0.51 -13.12
C ILE A 19 -10.57 -0.76 -12.73
N ILE A 20 -11.09 -1.57 -11.79
CA ILE A 20 -10.48 -2.85 -11.42
C ILE A 20 -10.41 -3.79 -12.64
N LYS A 21 -11.44 -3.89 -13.48
CA LYS A 21 -11.40 -4.68 -14.73
C LYS A 21 -10.50 -4.10 -15.81
N SER A 22 -10.28 -2.79 -15.86
CA SER A 22 -9.32 -2.18 -16.79
C SER A 22 -7.88 -2.33 -16.31
N PHE A 23 -7.67 -2.50 -14.99
CA PHE A 23 -6.39 -2.81 -14.38
C PHE A 23 -6.09 -4.31 -14.22
N VAL A 24 -7.10 -5.19 -14.25
CA VAL A 24 -6.97 -6.66 -14.21
C VAL A 24 -7.03 -7.22 -15.62
N PRO A 25 -5.92 -7.71 -16.20
CA PRO A 25 -5.93 -8.34 -17.51
C PRO A 25 -6.78 -9.61 -17.47
N SER A 26 -7.71 -9.73 -18.43
CA SER A 26 -8.43 -10.98 -18.67
C SER A 26 -7.43 -12.09 -18.99
N ASN A 27 -7.50 -13.17 -18.22
CA ASN A 27 -6.51 -14.23 -18.17
C ASN A 27 -6.32 -14.95 -19.51
N LYS A 28 -5.32 -14.52 -20.30
CA LYS A 28 -4.53 -15.34 -21.24
C LYS A 28 -3.15 -14.70 -21.40
N ASN A 29 -2.12 -15.26 -20.75
CA ASN A 29 -0.70 -15.00 -21.05
C ASN A 29 -0.34 -13.55 -21.40
N THR A 30 -0.79 -12.57 -20.61
CA THR A 30 -0.32 -11.21 -20.80
C THR A 30 1.01 -11.08 -20.08
N SER A 31 2.10 -11.21 -20.82
CA SER A 31 3.33 -10.51 -20.47
C SER A 31 2.92 -9.06 -20.22
N TYR A 32 2.98 -8.60 -18.98
CA TYR A 32 2.92 -7.16 -18.72
C TYR A 32 3.99 -6.56 -19.62
N ASN A 33 3.57 -5.80 -20.64
CA ASN A 33 4.50 -5.09 -21.49
C ASN A 33 5.14 -4.04 -20.58
N ALA A 34 6.27 -4.41 -19.97
CA ALA A 34 7.06 -3.60 -19.05
C ALA A 34 7.83 -2.54 -19.84
N SER A 35 7.14 -1.80 -20.73
CA SER A 35 7.70 -0.63 -21.35
C SER A 35 7.82 0.44 -20.27
N ARG A 36 8.98 0.46 -19.62
CA ARG A 36 9.35 1.50 -18.65
C ARG A 36 9.37 2.87 -19.32
N PRO A 37 9.23 3.96 -18.54
CA PRO A 37 9.30 5.32 -19.06
C PRO A 37 10.68 5.51 -19.70
N LYS A 38 10.72 5.70 -21.02
CA LYS A 38 11.98 5.88 -21.75
C LYS A 38 12.66 7.22 -21.47
N ARG A 39 11.91 8.19 -20.89
CA ARG A 39 12.32 9.61 -20.81
C ARG A 39 11.89 10.35 -19.54
N SER A 40 11.28 9.68 -18.56
CA SER A 40 10.91 10.34 -17.30
C SER A 40 12.13 10.42 -16.38
N PRO A 41 12.49 11.61 -15.85
CA PRO A 41 13.55 11.72 -14.86
C PRO A 41 13.15 10.96 -13.59
N MET A 42 14.13 10.40 -12.89
CA MET A 42 13.86 9.86 -11.55
C MET A 42 13.36 11.00 -10.65
N PRO A 43 12.37 10.73 -9.77
CA PRO A 43 11.98 11.70 -8.74
C PRO A 43 13.21 12.08 -7.89
N PRO A 44 13.23 13.26 -7.25
CA PRO A 44 14.28 13.60 -6.32
C PRO A 44 14.19 12.70 -5.08
N LYS A 45 15.33 12.19 -4.60
CA LYS A 45 15.37 11.47 -3.32
C LYS A 45 14.80 12.35 -2.22
N SER A 46 13.99 11.76 -1.36
CA SER A 46 13.37 12.43 -0.22
C SER A 46 13.71 11.69 1.07
N ASP A 47 13.65 12.40 2.20
CA ASP A 47 13.61 11.75 3.49
C ASP A 47 12.21 11.15 3.69
N ASN A 48 12.05 9.91 3.24
CA ASN A 48 10.80 9.17 3.31
C ASN A 48 10.90 8.11 4.41
N ASP A 49 10.01 8.20 5.40
CA ASP A 49 9.96 7.30 6.55
C ASP A 49 9.02 6.10 6.33
N LYS A 50 8.39 6.00 5.16
CA LYS A 50 7.53 4.88 4.79
C LYS A 50 8.31 3.57 4.77
N ILE A 51 7.82 2.60 5.53
CA ILE A 51 8.40 1.27 5.67
C ILE A 51 7.29 0.23 5.73
N VAL A 52 7.47 -0.89 5.03
CA VAL A 52 6.59 -2.06 5.11
C VAL A 52 7.44 -3.24 5.57
N ILE A 53 6.96 -3.95 6.59
CA ILE A 53 7.57 -5.20 7.06
C ILE A 53 6.61 -6.33 6.72
N VAL A 54 7.14 -7.30 5.98
CA VAL A 54 6.44 -8.51 5.58
C VAL A 54 7.08 -9.69 6.29
N ARG A 55 6.29 -10.41 7.10
CA ARG A 55 6.74 -11.59 7.83
C ARG A 55 6.01 -12.84 7.38
N GLY A 56 6.75 -13.94 7.22
CA GLY A 56 6.18 -15.25 6.91
C GLY A 56 6.06 -15.58 5.43
N ALA A 57 6.46 -14.71 4.49
CA ALA A 57 6.40 -15.01 3.05
C ALA A 57 7.80 -15.18 2.41
N PRO A 58 7.95 -16.05 1.40
CA PRO A 58 9.22 -16.19 0.68
C PRO A 58 9.65 -14.90 -0.02
N TYR A 59 10.94 -14.55 0.07
CA TYR A 59 11.51 -13.37 -0.59
C TYR A 59 11.16 -13.30 -2.09
N THR A 60 11.18 -14.44 -2.79
CA THR A 60 10.86 -14.53 -4.23
C THR A 60 9.44 -14.09 -4.56
N ASP A 61 8.48 -14.43 -3.69
CA ASP A 61 7.07 -14.08 -3.89
C ASP A 61 6.82 -12.60 -3.57
N ILE A 62 7.46 -12.09 -2.51
CA ILE A 62 7.42 -10.66 -2.16
C ILE A 62 8.04 -9.81 -3.26
N LYS A 63 9.20 -10.21 -3.78
CA LYS A 63 9.83 -9.56 -4.92
C LYS A 63 8.90 -9.54 -6.14
N LYS A 64 8.23 -10.66 -6.42
CA LYS A 64 7.29 -10.74 -7.54
C LYS A 64 6.09 -9.81 -7.34
N ALA A 65 5.52 -9.74 -6.13
CA ALA A 65 4.40 -8.85 -5.80
C ALA A 65 4.80 -7.37 -5.95
N VAL A 66 5.94 -6.96 -5.38
CA VAL A 66 6.44 -5.59 -5.52
C VAL A 66 6.68 -5.24 -6.98
N LYS A 67 7.27 -6.16 -7.76
CA LYS A 67 7.48 -5.94 -9.19
C LYS A 67 6.15 -5.77 -9.94
N GLN A 68 5.15 -6.60 -9.67
CA GLN A 68 3.83 -6.45 -10.30
C GLN A 68 3.21 -5.09 -9.99
N PHE A 69 3.32 -4.61 -8.75
CA PHE A 69 2.81 -3.30 -8.38
C PHE A 69 3.59 -2.17 -9.09
N CYS A 70 4.93 -2.22 -9.12
CA CYS A 70 5.74 -1.29 -9.92
C CYS A 70 5.32 -1.30 -11.40
N ASP A 71 5.12 -2.47 -12.01
CA ASP A 71 4.71 -2.59 -13.42
C ASP A 71 3.32 -1.97 -13.70
N ILE A 72 2.43 -1.91 -12.69
CA ILE A 72 1.11 -1.28 -12.81
C ILE A 72 1.25 0.25 -12.81
N TYR A 73 2.05 0.81 -11.91
CA TYR A 73 2.10 2.25 -11.63
C TYR A 73 3.25 3.00 -12.31
N ASN A 74 4.29 2.30 -12.79
CA ASN A 74 5.44 2.92 -13.48
C ASN A 74 5.35 2.90 -15.01
N LYS A 75 4.14 2.86 -15.60
CA LYS A 75 3.99 2.76 -17.06
C LYS A 75 4.43 4.03 -17.77
N ASP A 76 3.93 5.16 -17.29
CA ASP A 76 4.12 6.46 -17.94
C ASP A 76 5.20 7.30 -17.23
N ASP A 77 5.28 7.22 -15.90
CA ASP A 77 6.25 7.92 -15.05
C ASP A 77 6.73 7.04 -13.89
N TYR A 78 7.90 7.34 -13.31
CA TYR A 78 8.39 6.64 -12.12
C TYR A 78 7.64 7.09 -10.86
N SER A 79 6.45 6.54 -10.63
CA SER A 79 5.62 6.83 -9.47
C SER A 79 6.00 6.01 -8.22
N LEU A 80 6.67 4.87 -8.39
CA LEU A 80 7.04 4.00 -7.28
C LEU A 80 8.36 3.28 -7.52
N ILE A 81 9.34 3.51 -6.66
CA ILE A 81 10.56 2.71 -6.61
C ILE A 81 10.67 2.16 -5.19
N ALA A 82 10.79 0.85 -5.09
CA ALA A 82 10.85 0.13 -3.81
C ALA A 82 12.23 -0.48 -3.61
N SER A 83 12.70 -0.50 -2.36
CA SER A 83 13.97 -1.07 -1.95
C SER A 83 13.71 -2.25 -1.01
N LEU A 84 14.05 -3.46 -1.45
CA LEU A 84 13.80 -4.70 -0.73
C LEU A 84 15.04 -5.13 0.02
N THR A 85 14.94 -5.18 1.34
CA THR A 85 16.01 -5.68 2.22
C THR A 85 15.58 -6.97 2.89
N LYS A 86 16.38 -8.02 2.70
CA LYS A 86 16.16 -9.32 3.33
C LYS A 86 16.70 -9.29 4.77
N ILE A 87 15.82 -9.50 5.75
CA ILE A 87 16.22 -9.65 7.16
C ILE A 87 16.45 -11.12 7.49
N SER A 88 15.54 -11.98 7.02
CA SER A 88 15.64 -13.44 7.08
C SER A 88 15.06 -14.05 5.79
N ASP A 89 14.98 -15.38 5.68
CA ASP A 89 14.34 -16.02 4.52
C ASP A 89 12.84 -15.72 4.39
N ARG A 90 12.19 -15.29 5.47
CA ARG A 90 10.75 -15.02 5.52
C ARG A 90 10.39 -13.64 6.06
N ASP A 91 11.37 -12.83 6.45
CA ASP A 91 11.17 -11.46 6.90
C ASP A 91 11.87 -10.49 5.95
N ILE A 92 11.06 -9.66 5.30
CA ILE A 92 11.47 -8.71 4.28
C ILE A 92 11.04 -7.33 4.72
N VAL A 93 11.94 -6.37 4.60
CA VAL A 93 11.63 -4.97 4.77
C VAL A 93 11.65 -4.29 3.42
N ILE A 94 10.64 -3.45 3.19
CA ILE A 94 10.47 -2.67 1.98
C ILE A 94 10.48 -1.19 2.39
N THR A 95 11.40 -0.43 1.81
CA THR A 95 11.49 1.03 1.98
C THR A 95 11.38 1.72 0.63
N PHE A 96 11.15 3.02 0.64
CA PHE A 96 10.92 3.81 -0.57
C PHE A 96 11.94 4.95 -0.64
N PRO A 97 12.94 4.87 -1.53
CA PRO A 97 13.96 5.92 -1.68
C PRO A 97 13.44 7.29 -2.13
N TYR A 98 12.17 7.35 -2.58
CA TYR A 98 11.49 8.55 -3.04
C TYR A 98 10.14 8.66 -2.35
N ASP A 99 9.60 9.87 -2.24
CA ASP A 99 8.33 10.08 -1.53
C ASP A 99 7.19 9.47 -2.34
N LEU A 100 6.26 8.89 -1.61
CA LEU A 100 5.04 8.30 -2.13
C LEU A 100 3.87 9.05 -1.51
N THR A 101 2.86 9.36 -2.30
CA THR A 101 1.62 9.90 -1.75
C THR A 101 0.99 8.88 -0.79
N PHE A 102 0.30 9.35 0.26
CA PHE A 102 -0.20 8.46 1.31
C PHE A 102 -1.24 7.45 0.81
N ASP A 103 -2.07 7.83 -0.15
CA ASP A 103 -3.03 6.96 -0.84
C ASP A 103 -2.32 5.85 -1.62
N MET A 104 -1.26 6.17 -2.36
CA MET A 104 -0.47 5.17 -3.09
C MET A 104 0.25 4.21 -2.12
N PHE A 105 0.65 4.70 -0.95
CA PHE A 105 1.17 3.83 0.12
C PHE A 105 0.10 2.89 0.66
N CYS A 106 -1.14 3.35 0.84
CA CYS A 106 -2.27 2.50 1.23
C CYS A 106 -2.57 1.43 0.18
N PHE A 107 -2.58 1.79 -1.11
CA PHE A 107 -2.73 0.82 -2.21
C PHE A 107 -1.62 -0.23 -2.21
N PHE A 108 -0.37 0.20 -1.97
CA PHE A 108 0.76 -0.71 -1.88
C PHE A 108 0.56 -1.72 -0.74
N VAL A 109 0.21 -1.26 0.46
CA VAL A 109 -0.02 -2.14 1.63
C VAL A 109 -1.15 -3.14 1.35
N ASN A 110 -2.27 -2.67 0.78
CA ASN A 110 -3.37 -3.53 0.40
C ASN A 110 -2.98 -4.57 -0.65
N TYR A 111 -2.25 -4.17 -1.69
CA TYR A 111 -1.78 -5.09 -2.73
C TYR A 111 -0.81 -6.14 -2.19
N MET A 112 0.07 -5.76 -1.27
CA MET A 112 0.97 -6.70 -0.62
C MET A 112 0.20 -7.71 0.23
N TYR A 113 -0.95 -7.36 0.79
CA TYR A 113 -1.81 -8.32 1.50
C TYR A 113 -2.62 -9.21 0.54
N TYR A 114 -3.08 -8.64 -0.58
CA TYR A 114 -3.90 -9.32 -1.59
C TYR A 114 -3.25 -9.31 -2.99
N PRO A 115 -2.09 -9.96 -3.19
CA PRO A 115 -1.38 -9.89 -4.46
C PRO A 115 -2.09 -10.71 -5.55
N ASN A 116 -2.06 -10.18 -6.78
CA ASN A 116 -2.72 -10.84 -7.92
C ASN A 116 -1.91 -12.04 -8.44
N GLY A 117 -2.47 -13.24 -8.30
CA GLY A 117 -1.88 -14.47 -8.86
C GLY A 117 -0.58 -14.91 -8.17
N ILE A 118 -0.38 -14.49 -6.92
CA ILE A 118 0.71 -14.93 -6.05
C ILE A 118 0.07 -15.48 -4.77
N ASN A 119 0.45 -16.69 -4.38
CA ASN A 119 -0.15 -17.34 -3.22
C ASN A 119 0.87 -17.42 -2.08
N TYR A 120 0.82 -16.46 -1.16
CA TYR A 120 1.48 -16.54 0.14
C TYR A 120 0.52 -16.11 1.26
N LYS A 121 0.91 -16.44 2.49
CA LYS A 121 0.31 -15.86 3.70
C LYS A 121 1.42 -15.15 4.46
N ALA A 122 1.17 -13.89 4.80
CA ALA A 122 2.13 -13.06 5.53
C ALA A 122 1.41 -12.18 6.54
N ASP A 123 2.12 -11.85 7.62
CA ASP A 123 1.82 -10.69 8.46
C ASP A 123 2.44 -9.46 7.80
N ILE A 124 1.61 -8.46 7.50
CA ILE A 124 2.02 -7.24 6.79
C ILE A 124 1.61 -6.05 7.63
N LYS A 125 2.64 -5.30 8.03
CA LYS A 125 2.48 -4.04 8.75
C LYS A 125 3.32 -2.99 8.07
N ALA A 126 2.80 -1.78 8.05
CA ALA A 126 3.50 -0.66 7.46
C ALA A 126 3.43 0.55 8.37
N TRP A 127 4.44 1.41 8.30
CA TRP A 127 4.55 2.60 9.13
C TRP A 127 4.89 3.81 8.28
N ALA A 128 4.38 4.95 8.69
CA ALA A 128 4.66 6.25 8.09
C ALA A 128 4.32 7.38 9.09
N THR A 129 4.82 8.58 8.83
CA THR A 129 4.30 9.80 9.43
C THR A 129 3.36 10.48 8.44
N THR A 130 2.12 10.72 8.83
CA THR A 130 1.14 11.44 8.01
C THR A 130 1.50 12.92 7.92
N LYS A 131 1.12 13.58 6.83
CA LYS A 131 1.36 15.00 6.58
C LYS A 131 0.03 15.76 6.48
N PRO A 132 0.00 17.05 6.86
CA PRO A 132 -1.14 17.90 6.53
C PRO A 132 -1.39 17.91 5.02
N GLY A 133 -2.63 17.63 4.61
CA GLY A 133 -3.01 17.57 3.20
C GLY A 133 -2.82 16.20 2.53
N ASP A 134 -2.34 15.18 3.24
CA ASP A 134 -2.39 13.81 2.75
C ASP A 134 -3.84 13.42 2.43
N VAL A 135 -4.03 12.83 1.25
CA VAL A 135 -5.32 12.31 0.82
C VAL A 135 -5.76 11.21 1.80
N TRP A 136 -7.04 11.24 2.19
CA TRP A 136 -7.66 10.31 3.16
C TRP A 136 -7.16 10.40 4.61
N ILE A 137 -6.40 11.45 4.95
CA ILE A 137 -5.99 11.70 6.33
C ILE A 137 -6.90 12.73 6.98
N ALA A 138 -7.58 12.31 8.05
CA ALA A 138 -8.38 13.21 8.87
C ALA A 138 -7.50 14.24 9.61
N PRO A 139 -7.98 15.47 9.89
CA PRO A 139 -7.16 16.52 10.51
C PRO A 139 -6.53 16.13 11.85
N ASN A 140 -7.21 15.31 12.66
CA ASN A 140 -6.72 14.79 13.94
C ASN A 140 -5.62 13.72 13.79
N LEU A 141 -5.36 13.25 12.58
CA LEU A 141 -4.27 12.32 12.26
C LEU A 141 -3.05 13.00 11.66
N ALA A 142 -3.14 14.24 11.19
CA ALA A 142 -2.03 14.93 10.54
C ALA A 142 -0.80 15.08 11.47
N GLY A 143 0.39 14.76 10.96
CA GLY A 143 1.65 14.83 11.71
C GLY A 143 1.87 13.67 12.68
N LYS A 144 1.00 12.66 12.70
CA LYS A 144 1.12 11.50 13.60
C LYS A 144 1.86 10.36 12.92
N LYS A 145 2.62 9.62 13.73
CA LYS A 145 3.09 8.29 13.33
C LYS A 145 1.89 7.34 13.28
N VAL A 146 1.81 6.57 12.22
CA VAL A 146 0.71 5.63 12.00
C VAL A 146 1.27 4.26 11.62
N MET A 147 0.53 3.22 12.02
CA MET A 147 0.71 1.86 11.57
C MET A 147 -0.49 1.48 10.71
N LEU A 148 -0.22 0.96 9.51
CA LEU A 148 -1.20 0.40 8.60
C LEU A 148 -1.16 -1.13 8.67
N TYR A 149 -2.34 -1.75 8.61
CA TYR A 149 -2.51 -3.20 8.65
C TYR A 149 -3.84 -3.60 7.99
N ILE A 150 -4.01 -4.91 7.76
CA ILE A 150 -5.28 -5.50 7.36
C ILE A 150 -5.62 -6.62 8.35
N PRO A 151 -6.74 -6.53 9.08
CA PRO A 151 -7.17 -7.59 9.99
C PRO A 151 -7.37 -8.92 9.24
N PRO A 152 -6.99 -10.07 9.83
CA PRO A 152 -7.19 -11.39 9.22
C PRO A 152 -8.65 -11.72 8.86
N GLU A 153 -9.60 -11.10 9.54
CA GLU A 153 -11.03 -11.24 9.34
C GLU A 153 -11.62 -10.31 8.27
N ASP A 154 -10.82 -9.37 7.74
CA ASP A 154 -11.23 -8.46 6.67
C ASP A 154 -11.59 -9.25 5.39
N LYS A 155 -12.69 -8.84 4.75
CA LYS A 155 -13.21 -9.47 3.52
C LYS A 155 -13.62 -8.46 2.45
N GLU A 156 -13.32 -7.19 2.69
CA GLU A 156 -13.77 -6.09 1.82
C GLU A 156 -12.73 -5.81 0.73
N TYR A 157 -11.47 -6.23 0.93
CA TYR A 157 -10.37 -6.21 -0.06
C TYR A 157 -9.99 -4.83 -0.61
N ASP A 158 -10.80 -3.80 -0.38
CA ASP A 158 -10.68 -2.44 -0.90
C ASP A 158 -10.44 -1.41 0.21
N ASN A 159 -9.75 -1.84 1.28
CA ASN A 159 -9.40 -0.98 2.39
C ASN A 159 -8.07 -1.34 3.04
N VAL A 160 -7.57 -0.40 3.83
CA VAL A 160 -6.55 -0.62 4.86
C VAL A 160 -7.01 -0.05 6.19
N TYR A 161 -6.50 -0.61 7.29
CA TYR A 161 -6.76 -0.09 8.63
C TYR A 161 -5.55 0.71 9.09
N LEU A 162 -5.82 1.80 9.79
CA LEU A 162 -4.84 2.73 10.32
C LEU A 162 -5.02 2.82 11.84
N VAL A 163 -3.91 2.79 12.57
CA VAL A 163 -3.85 3.17 13.97
C VAL A 163 -2.71 4.15 14.20
N SER A 164 -2.98 5.29 14.85
CA SER A 164 -1.93 6.25 15.21
C SER A 164 -1.17 5.84 16.46
N ASN A 165 -0.02 6.46 16.73
CA ASN A 165 0.73 6.32 17.98
C ASN A 165 -0.06 6.72 19.25
N GLU A 166 -1.19 7.43 19.08
CA GLU A 166 -2.13 7.75 20.16
C GLU A 166 -3.29 6.74 20.25
N ASN A 167 -3.24 5.64 19.47
CA ASN A 167 -4.28 4.63 19.31
C ASN A 167 -5.61 5.20 18.82
N ILE A 168 -5.55 6.13 17.85
CA ILE A 168 -6.72 6.57 17.10
C ILE A 168 -6.86 5.67 15.88
N HIS A 169 -8.03 5.03 15.73
CA HIS A 169 -8.27 4.01 14.72
C HIS A 169 -9.15 4.52 13.57
N TYR A 170 -8.75 4.20 12.34
CA TYR A 170 -9.51 4.48 11.14
C TYR A 170 -9.50 3.28 10.19
N LYS A 171 -10.57 3.14 9.41
CA LYS A 171 -10.60 2.35 8.19
C LYS A 171 -10.51 3.31 7.01
N LEU A 172 -9.59 3.05 6.10
CA LEU A 172 -9.38 3.84 4.89
C LEU A 172 -9.87 3.02 3.70
N GLY A 173 -11.06 3.32 3.21
CA GLY A 173 -11.67 2.67 2.06
C GLY A 173 -11.22 3.32 0.74
N PHE A 174 -11.17 2.55 -0.33
CA PHE A 174 -10.79 3.06 -1.65
C PHE A 174 -11.98 3.51 -2.50
N ALA A 175 -13.21 3.23 -2.03
CA ALA A 175 -14.44 3.69 -2.67
C ALA A 175 -14.72 5.17 -2.35
N VAL A 176 -15.27 5.88 -3.34
CA VAL A 176 -15.67 7.29 -3.20
C VAL A 176 -16.74 7.43 -2.11
N GLY A 177 -16.52 8.33 -1.16
CA GLY A 177 -17.38 8.58 -0.01
C GLY A 177 -17.09 7.72 1.22
N GLU A 178 -16.18 6.73 1.11
CA GLU A 178 -15.81 5.79 2.17
C GLU A 178 -14.31 5.92 2.54
N GLU A 179 -13.67 7.02 2.14
CA GLU A 179 -12.23 7.23 2.18
C GLU A 179 -11.63 7.15 3.58
N THR A 180 -12.37 7.60 4.59
CA THR A 180 -11.84 7.77 5.94
C THR A 180 -12.95 7.62 6.97
N GLN A 181 -12.98 6.46 7.62
CA GLN A 181 -14.02 6.12 8.58
C GLN A 181 -13.41 5.93 9.97
N PRO A 182 -13.79 6.74 10.97
CA PRO A 182 -13.33 6.53 12.34
C PRO A 182 -13.89 5.21 12.88
N LEU A 183 -13.05 4.41 13.53
CA LEU A 183 -13.47 3.16 14.16
C LEU A 183 -13.63 3.36 15.66
N SER A 184 -14.83 3.10 16.18
CA SER A 184 -15.12 3.11 17.60
C SER A 184 -14.94 1.69 18.16
N GLY A 185 -13.80 1.40 18.78
CA GLY A 185 -13.55 0.07 19.39
C GLY A 185 -12.08 -0.36 19.43
N SER A 186 -11.87 -1.61 19.80
CA SER A 186 -10.54 -2.25 19.88
C SER A 186 -10.10 -2.76 18.51
N GLY A 187 -9.22 -2.02 17.83
CA GLY A 187 -8.39 -2.53 16.74
C GLY A 187 -7.01 -2.98 17.25
N GLU A 188 -6.10 -3.29 16.34
CA GLU A 188 -4.69 -3.46 16.71
C GLU A 188 -4.15 -2.18 17.34
N LYS A 189 -3.45 -2.31 18.47
CA LYS A 189 -2.74 -1.19 19.08
C LYS A 189 -1.55 -0.81 18.21
N TYR A 190 -1.24 0.48 18.21
CA TYR A 190 0.00 0.93 17.60
C TYR A 190 1.20 0.27 18.29
N ILE A 191 2.07 -0.31 17.47
CA ILE A 191 3.38 -0.81 17.87
C ILE A 191 4.41 -0.10 17.00
N GLU A 192 5.52 0.34 17.60
CA GLU A 192 6.62 0.87 16.82
C GLU A 192 7.23 -0.24 15.97
N GLN A 193 7.73 0.09 14.77
CA GLN A 193 8.45 -0.85 13.93
C GLN A 193 9.64 -1.44 14.67
N THR A 194 9.81 -2.77 14.56
CA THR A 194 10.89 -3.49 15.26
C THR A 194 12.25 -3.34 14.57
N VAL A 195 12.30 -2.70 13.40
CA VAL A 195 13.51 -2.52 12.60
C VAL A 195 13.70 -1.03 12.33
N GLN A 196 14.87 -0.50 12.70
CA GLN A 196 15.22 0.90 12.43
C GLN A 196 15.69 1.04 10.98
N ILE A 197 15.27 2.11 10.28
CA ILE A 197 15.68 2.36 8.88
C ILE A 197 17.21 2.45 8.77
N GLU A 198 17.90 3.03 9.75
CA GLU A 198 19.36 3.11 9.78
C GLU A 198 20.05 1.74 9.82
N GLU A 199 19.47 0.76 10.50
CA GLU A 199 19.99 -0.62 10.55
C GLU A 199 19.85 -1.34 9.20
N ILE A 200 18.86 -0.95 8.41
CA ILE A 200 18.58 -1.48 7.07
C ILE A 200 19.50 -0.86 6.04
N LYS A 201 19.83 0.44 6.16
CA LYS A 201 20.69 1.17 5.20
C LYS A 201 22.05 0.50 4.98
N ASN A 202 22.56 -0.25 5.96
CA ASN A 202 23.83 -0.96 5.89
C ASN A 202 23.72 -2.38 5.31
N LYS A 203 22.51 -2.87 5.03
CA LYS A 203 22.27 -4.18 4.42
C LYS A 203 22.12 -4.06 2.89
N ALA A 204 22.49 -5.12 2.17
CA ALA A 204 22.25 -5.18 0.73
C ALA A 204 20.75 -5.11 0.44
N ALA A 205 20.36 -4.14 -0.37
CA ALA A 205 18.97 -3.94 -0.79
C ALA A 205 18.85 -4.08 -2.31
N GLU A 206 17.77 -4.71 -2.76
CA GLU A 206 17.43 -4.79 -4.18
C GLU A 206 16.41 -3.71 -4.55
N ILE A 207 16.76 -2.86 -5.53
CA ILE A 207 15.85 -1.83 -6.04
C ILE A 207 14.93 -2.43 -7.10
N ILE A 208 13.63 -2.25 -6.91
CA ILE A 208 12.57 -2.69 -7.82
C ILE A 208 11.83 -1.46 -8.35
N GLN A 209 11.69 -1.40 -9.67
CA GLN A 209 11.06 -0.32 -10.44
C GLN A 209 10.43 -0.84 -11.73
#